data_AF-A0A8S3GZX4-F1
#
_entry.id   AF-A0A8S3GZX4-F1
#
_cell.length_a   1.000
_cell.length_b   1.000
_cell.length_c   1.000
_cell.angle_alpha   90.00
_cell.angle_beta   90.00
_cell.angle_gamma   90.00
#
_symmetry.space_group_name_H-M   'P 1'
#
loop_
_entity.id
_entity.type
_entity.pdbx_description
1 polymer ?
#
loop_
_entity_poly.entity_id
_entity_poly.type
_entity_poly.pdbx_seq_one_letter_code
_entity_poly.pdbx_strand_id
1 'polypeptide(L)'
;LEIDRYEKLEGMITIFFSKAVDEPAFSFLYAKLCKQFQKKQVTVPGDDGKLITHYFRQILLTRCQKEFENDYRQEIEYEKRKAEVETLTDDKKRKDEAEKLEEDLVKAKRRKLGNIFFIGELFKLQMLTDTIMYDCIEYLLRDKSDEESIECLCRLLRTIGKELDGKALEKTVNKTNLEKHYRELDGIIKEQKTSARIRFMIQDLMELRQVS
;
A
#
# COMPACT_ATOMS: atom_id res chain seq x y z
N LEU A 1 16.96 -24.68 -3.57
CA LEU A 1 17.54 -23.32 -3.51
C LEU A 1 17.88 -23.01 -2.07
N GLU A 2 19.16 -22.99 -1.73
CA GLU A 2 19.63 -22.58 -0.40
C GLU A 2 19.57 -21.04 -0.30
N ILE A 3 18.83 -20.56 0.70
CA ILE A 3 18.75 -19.15 1.04
C ILE A 3 19.75 -18.94 2.18
N ASP A 4 20.96 -18.54 1.82
CA ASP A 4 22.15 -18.45 2.69
C ASP A 4 22.57 -17.00 2.97
N ARG A 5 21.95 -16.02 2.29
CA ARG A 5 22.38 -14.62 2.25
C ARG A 5 21.21 -13.65 2.40
N TYR A 6 21.44 -12.51 3.06
CA TYR A 6 20.46 -11.45 3.29
C TYR A 6 19.89 -10.92 1.97
N GLU A 7 20.76 -10.70 0.98
CA GLU A 7 20.42 -10.14 -0.33
C GLU A 7 19.46 -11.06 -1.10
N LYS A 8 19.52 -12.38 -0.86
CA LYS A 8 18.56 -13.32 -1.45
C LYS A 8 17.16 -13.15 -0.85
N LEU A 9 17.05 -12.99 0.48
CA LEU A 9 15.75 -12.76 1.13
C LEU A 9 15.15 -11.42 0.68
N GLU A 10 15.97 -10.37 0.68
CA GLU A 10 15.54 -9.04 0.24
C GLU A 10 15.17 -9.01 -1.25
N GLY A 11 15.96 -9.68 -2.10
CA GLY A 11 15.67 -9.85 -3.52
C GLY A 11 14.37 -10.59 -3.77
N MET A 12 14.09 -11.67 -3.04
CA MET A 12 12.81 -12.37 -3.12
C MET A 12 11.63 -11.46 -2.77
N ILE A 13 11.73 -10.71 -1.67
CA ILE A 13 10.69 -9.76 -1.26
C ILE A 13 10.48 -8.70 -2.35
N THR A 14 11.56 -8.14 -2.89
CA THR A 14 11.51 -7.13 -3.95
C THR A 14 10.80 -7.67 -5.20
N ILE A 15 11.10 -8.91 -5.61
CA ILE A 15 10.43 -9.56 -6.73
C ILE A 15 8.94 -9.74 -6.44
N PHE A 16 8.57 -10.19 -5.23
CA PHE A 16 7.16 -10.37 -4.86
C PHE A 16 6.38 -9.06 -4.89
N PHE A 17 6.94 -7.97 -4.38
CA PHE A 17 6.32 -6.65 -4.46
C PHE A 17 6.17 -6.18 -5.91
N SER A 18 7.23 -6.24 -6.71
CA SER A 18 7.18 -5.86 -8.12
C SER A 18 6.11 -6.65 -8.86
N LYS A 19 6.09 -7.97 -8.69
CA LYS A 19 5.13 -8.85 -9.36
C LYS A 19 3.69 -8.66 -8.87
N ALA A 20 3.48 -8.38 -7.59
CA ALA A 20 2.16 -8.09 -7.08
C ALA A 20 1.59 -6.76 -7.62
N VAL A 21 2.44 -5.79 -7.96
CA VAL A 21 2.04 -4.55 -8.64
C VAL A 21 1.79 -4.77 -10.12
N ASP A 22 2.67 -5.51 -10.79
CA ASP A 22 2.55 -5.79 -12.22
C ASP A 22 1.33 -6.66 -12.52
N GLU A 23 1.00 -7.56 -11.59
CA GLU A 23 -0.05 -8.58 -11.75
C GLU A 23 -1.02 -8.60 -10.54
N PRO A 24 -1.87 -7.56 -10.36
CA PRO A 24 -2.73 -7.42 -9.18
C PRO A 24 -3.72 -8.57 -8.94
N ALA A 25 -4.16 -9.23 -10.02
CA ALA A 25 -5.03 -10.40 -9.93
C ALA A 25 -4.38 -11.58 -9.19
N PHE A 26 -3.04 -11.61 -9.13
CA PHE A 26 -2.25 -12.66 -8.48
C PHE A 26 -1.59 -12.18 -7.17
N SER A 27 -1.88 -10.97 -6.68
CA SER A 27 -1.31 -10.45 -5.42
C SER A 27 -1.49 -11.44 -4.25
N PHE A 28 -2.63 -12.12 -4.17
CA PHE A 28 -2.89 -13.14 -3.14
C PHE A 28 -1.93 -14.36 -3.23
N LEU A 29 -1.48 -14.74 -4.44
CA LEU A 29 -0.50 -15.82 -4.63
C LEU A 29 0.87 -15.40 -4.12
N TYR A 30 1.30 -14.17 -4.44
CA TYR A 30 2.55 -13.60 -3.93
C TYR A 30 2.53 -13.50 -2.40
N ALA A 31 1.36 -13.19 -1.80
CA ALA A 31 1.23 -13.14 -0.35
C ALA A 31 1.35 -14.54 0.29
N LYS A 32 0.76 -15.56 -0.35
CA LYS A 32 0.93 -16.96 0.06
C LYS A 32 2.39 -17.42 -0.03
N LEU A 33 3.14 -16.97 -1.04
CA LEU A 33 4.58 -17.24 -1.13
C LEU A 33 5.33 -16.57 0.02
N CYS A 34 5.07 -15.29 0.32
CA CYS A 34 5.62 -14.63 1.52
C CYS A 34 5.34 -15.44 2.80
N LYS A 35 4.13 -15.99 2.94
CA LYS A 35 3.74 -16.80 4.09
C LYS A 35 4.54 -18.09 4.20
N GLN A 36 4.79 -18.78 3.08
CA GLN A 36 5.65 -19.97 3.01
C GLN A 36 7.08 -19.67 3.47
N PHE A 37 7.62 -18.50 3.12
CA PHE A 37 8.97 -18.09 3.49
C PHE A 37 9.07 -17.39 4.86
N GLN A 38 7.96 -17.18 5.59
CA GLN A 38 7.92 -16.39 6.82
C GLN A 38 8.97 -16.80 7.87
N LYS A 39 9.23 -18.11 7.99
CA LYS A 39 10.17 -18.68 8.98
C LYS A 39 11.61 -18.79 8.46
N LYS A 40 11.88 -18.39 7.21
CA LYS A 40 13.25 -18.37 6.70
C LYS A 40 14.03 -17.26 7.39
N GLN A 41 15.28 -17.58 7.70
CA GLN A 41 16.23 -16.67 8.31
C GLN A 41 17.60 -16.92 7.73
N VAL A 42 18.44 -15.90 7.78
CA VAL A 42 19.87 -15.97 7.46
C VAL A 42 20.64 -15.32 8.58
N THR A 43 21.75 -15.95 8.97
CA THR A 43 22.62 -15.45 10.02
C THR A 43 23.93 -15.05 9.39
N VAL A 44 24.30 -13.77 9.52
CA VAL A 44 25.50 -13.19 8.93
C VAL A 44 26.35 -12.51 10.02
N PRO A 45 27.67 -12.40 9.85
CA PRO A 45 28.51 -11.61 10.75
C PRO A 45 28.16 -10.13 10.64
N GLY A 46 27.90 -9.46 11.76
CA GLY A 46 27.76 -8.01 11.84
C GLY A 46 29.11 -7.30 11.95
N ASP A 47 29.08 -5.97 11.85
CA ASP A 47 30.29 -5.12 11.84
C ASP A 47 31.11 -5.22 13.14
N ASP A 48 30.47 -5.57 14.25
CA ASP A 48 31.09 -5.79 15.57
C ASP A 48 31.57 -7.25 15.77
N GLY A 49 31.51 -8.07 14.71
CA GLY A 49 31.83 -9.50 14.74
C GLY A 49 30.76 -10.38 15.37
N LYS A 50 29.64 -9.82 15.87
CA LYS A 50 28.53 -10.62 16.40
C LYS A 50 27.64 -11.12 15.27
N LEU A 51 27.12 -12.33 15.44
CA LEU A 51 26.18 -12.91 14.48
C LEU A 51 24.82 -12.19 14.57
N ILE A 52 24.36 -11.64 13.45
CA ILE A 52 23.04 -11.02 13.30
C ILE A 52 22.15 -11.98 12.51
N THR A 53 20.96 -12.26 13.02
CA THR A 53 19.96 -13.09 12.33
C THR A 53 18.88 -12.21 11.73
N HIS A 54 18.72 -12.28 10.42
CA HIS A 54 17.68 -11.59 9.67
C HIS A 54 16.54 -12.55 9.35
N TYR A 55 15.35 -12.23 9.84
CA TYR A 55 14.14 -13.00 9.60
C TYR A 55 13.39 -12.43 8.39
N PHE A 56 12.91 -13.32 7.50
CA PHE A 56 12.13 -12.92 6.33
C PHE A 56 10.96 -11.99 6.70
N ARG A 57 10.21 -12.33 7.76
CA ARG A 57 9.10 -11.49 8.24
C ARG A 57 9.54 -10.08 8.64
N GLN A 58 10.69 -9.94 9.28
CA GLN A 58 11.21 -8.64 9.69
C GLN A 58 11.60 -7.80 8.47
N ILE A 59 12.30 -8.38 7.50
CA ILE A 59 12.66 -7.72 6.25
C ILE A 59 11.39 -7.28 5.50
N LEU A 60 10.38 -8.15 5.46
CA LEU A 60 9.09 -7.86 4.84
C LEU A 60 8.40 -6.66 5.51
N LEU A 61 8.32 -6.63 6.84
CA LEU A 61 7.73 -5.51 7.59
C LEU A 61 8.46 -4.20 7.29
N THR A 62 9.79 -4.20 7.34
CA THR A 62 10.61 -3.03 7.01
C THR A 62 10.38 -2.58 5.57
N ARG A 63 10.22 -3.50 4.62
CA ARG A 63 9.90 -3.14 3.24
C ARG A 63 8.53 -2.46 3.15
N CYS A 64 7.50 -3.02 3.80
CA CYS A 64 6.17 -2.43 3.78
C CYS A 64 6.17 -0.99 4.36
N GLN A 65 6.89 -0.76 5.46
CA GLN A 65 7.03 0.58 6.06
C GLN A 65 7.74 1.56 5.12
N LYS A 66 8.84 1.13 4.49
CA LYS A 66 9.56 1.95 3.51
C LYS A 66 8.69 2.33 2.31
N GLU A 67 7.78 1.47 1.87
CA GLU A 67 6.82 1.80 0.81
C GLU A 67 5.84 2.90 1.22
N PHE A 68 5.57 3.10 2.51
CA PHE A 68 4.69 4.17 3.03
C PHE A 68 5.42 5.47 3.32
N GLU A 69 6.58 5.41 3.98
CA GLU A 69 7.33 6.61 4.38
C GLU A 69 7.88 7.41 3.19
N ASN A 70 7.90 6.84 1.99
CA ASN A 70 8.51 7.46 0.82
C ASN A 70 7.65 8.53 0.13
N ASP A 71 6.38 8.70 0.52
CA ASP A 71 5.44 9.59 -0.17
C ASP A 71 5.87 11.05 -0.14
N TYR A 72 6.35 11.53 1.02
CA TYR A 72 6.82 12.92 1.15
C TYR A 72 8.03 13.22 0.27
N ARG A 73 8.93 12.25 0.09
CA ARG A 73 10.10 12.43 -0.80
C ARG A 73 9.68 12.50 -2.25
N GLN A 74 8.75 11.64 -2.66
CA GLN A 74 8.22 11.62 -4.02
C GLN A 74 7.47 12.90 -4.37
N GLU A 75 6.68 13.44 -3.44
CA GLU A 75 6.01 14.73 -3.62
C GLU A 75 7.01 15.89 -3.79
N ILE A 76 8.05 15.95 -2.96
CA ILE A 76 9.11 16.97 -3.11
C ILE A 76 9.83 16.84 -4.46
N GLU A 77 10.17 15.62 -4.86
CA GLU A 77 10.88 15.36 -6.11
C GLU A 77 10.00 15.72 -7.33
N TYR A 78 8.72 15.42 -7.27
CA TYR A 78 7.74 15.80 -8.28
C TYR A 78 7.64 17.31 -8.44
N GLU A 79 7.47 18.07 -7.35
CA GLU A 79 7.37 19.53 -7.40
C GLU A 79 8.67 20.17 -7.93
N LYS A 80 9.84 19.63 -7.58
CA LYS A 80 11.13 20.09 -8.14
C LYS A 80 11.19 19.85 -9.64
N ARG A 81 10.90 18.63 -10.11
CA ARG A 81 10.91 18.30 -11.55
C ARG A 81 9.90 19.15 -12.30
N LYS A 82 8.72 19.39 -11.73
CA LYS A 82 7.69 20.26 -12.31
C LYS A 82 8.19 21.69 -12.51
N ALA A 83 8.80 22.28 -11.48
CA ALA A 83 9.39 23.62 -11.57
C ALA A 83 10.52 23.69 -12.61
N GLU A 84 11.37 22.66 -12.69
CA GLU A 84 12.42 22.56 -13.71
C GLU A 84 11.82 22.55 -15.13
N VAL A 85 10.76 21.76 -15.35
CA VAL A 85 10.05 21.71 -16.64
C VAL A 85 9.46 23.08 -17.01
N GLU A 86 8.83 23.77 -16.06
CA GLU A 86 8.24 25.11 -16.29
C GLU A 86 9.29 26.16 -16.69
N THR A 87 10.54 26.01 -16.23
CA THR A 87 11.65 26.93 -16.57
C THR A 87 12.27 26.69 -17.95
N LEU A 88 11.93 25.58 -18.63
CA LEU A 88 12.46 25.28 -19.95
C LEU A 88 12.00 26.32 -20.97
N THR A 89 12.92 26.91 -21.73
CA THR A 89 12.61 27.93 -22.75
C THR A 89 12.18 27.34 -24.08
N ASP A 90 12.61 26.11 -24.39
CA ASP A 90 12.23 25.37 -25.59
C ASP A 90 10.84 24.75 -25.41
N ASP A 91 9.85 25.23 -26.17
CA ASP A 91 8.46 24.79 -26.05
C ASP A 91 8.26 23.30 -26.38
N LYS A 92 9.05 22.75 -27.30
CA LYS A 92 8.96 21.32 -27.65
C LYS A 92 9.49 20.47 -26.51
N LYS A 93 10.66 20.80 -25.97
CA LYS A 93 11.23 20.11 -24.81
C LYS A 93 10.37 20.25 -23.56
N ARG A 94 9.78 21.43 -23.34
CA ARG A 94 8.85 21.66 -22.22
C ARG A 94 7.66 20.69 -22.31
N LYS A 95 7.08 20.55 -23.49
CA LYS A 95 5.95 19.63 -23.70
C LYS A 95 6.35 18.18 -23.50
N ASP A 96 7.47 17.74 -24.09
CA ASP A 96 7.94 16.35 -24.00
C ASP A 96 8.27 15.96 -22.55
N GLU A 97 8.92 16.84 -21.77
CA GLU A 97 9.21 16.57 -20.36
C GLU A 97 7.98 16.66 -19.45
N ALA A 98 7.00 17.53 -19.78
CA ALA A 98 5.73 17.59 -19.05
C ALA A 98 4.92 16.30 -19.23
N GLU A 99 4.85 15.77 -20.45
CA GLU A 99 4.17 14.48 -20.74
C GLU A 99 4.86 13.33 -19.99
N LYS A 100 6.19 13.29 -20.01
CA LYS A 100 6.96 12.29 -19.26
C LYS A 100 6.76 12.40 -17.74
N LEU A 101 6.67 13.61 -17.21
CA LEU A 101 6.41 13.83 -15.79
C LEU A 101 5.02 13.33 -15.39
N GLU A 102 4.01 13.57 -16.22
CA GLU A 102 2.66 13.06 -16.02
C GLU A 102 2.60 11.52 -16.10
N GLU A 103 3.28 10.91 -17.08
CA GLU A 103 3.40 9.46 -17.16
C GLU A 103 4.07 8.84 -15.92
N ASP A 104 5.16 9.46 -15.45
CA ASP A 104 5.88 9.02 -14.25
C ASP A 104 4.97 9.08 -13.01
N LEU A 105 4.16 10.14 -12.89
CA LEU A 105 3.19 10.30 -11.81
C LEU A 105 2.12 9.19 -11.83
N VAL A 106 1.54 8.91 -13.01
CA VAL A 106 0.53 7.84 -13.17
C VAL A 106 1.14 6.47 -12.83
N LYS A 107 2.36 6.19 -13.31
CA LYS A 107 3.09 4.95 -13.00
C LYS A 107 3.38 4.81 -11.51
N ALA A 108 3.80 5.89 -10.85
CA ALA A 108 4.05 5.93 -9.41
C ALA A 108 2.77 5.67 -8.61
N LYS A 109 1.66 6.34 -8.97
CA LYS A 109 0.36 6.14 -8.32
C LYS A 109 -0.14 4.71 -8.47
N ARG A 110 -0.10 4.15 -9.68
CA ARG A 110 -0.47 2.74 -9.93
C ARG A 110 0.36 1.78 -9.08
N ARG A 111 1.67 2.01 -8.99
CA ARG A 111 2.56 1.19 -8.14
C ARG A 111 2.18 1.29 -6.67
N LYS A 112 1.91 2.50 -6.19
CA LYS A 112 1.49 2.74 -4.81
C LYS A 112 0.19 2.01 -4.47
N LEU A 113 -0.85 2.16 -5.29
CA LEU A 113 -2.12 1.47 -5.08
C LEU A 113 -1.96 -0.06 -5.13
N GLY A 114 -1.15 -0.57 -6.06
CA GLY A 114 -0.82 -2.00 -6.14
C GLY A 114 -0.09 -2.50 -4.88
N ASN A 115 0.87 -1.73 -4.36
CA ASN A 115 1.56 -2.05 -3.11
C ASN A 115 0.58 -2.07 -1.92
N ILE A 116 -0.32 -1.10 -1.82
CA ILE A 116 -1.34 -1.05 -0.76
C ILE A 116 -2.23 -2.30 -0.81
N PHE A 117 -2.70 -2.67 -1.99
CA PHE A 117 -3.52 -3.88 -2.15
C PHE A 117 -2.74 -5.14 -1.75
N PHE A 118 -1.47 -5.25 -2.16
CA PHE A 118 -0.62 -6.38 -1.79
C PHE A 118 -0.36 -6.46 -0.28
N ILE A 119 -0.16 -5.32 0.38
CA ILE A 119 -0.03 -5.20 1.84
C ILE A 119 -1.32 -5.68 2.51
N GLY A 120 -2.49 -5.40 1.94
CA GLY A 120 -3.78 -5.99 2.34
C GLY A 120 -3.77 -7.52 2.36
N GLU A 121 -3.32 -8.15 1.26
CA GLU A 121 -3.21 -9.61 1.16
C GLU A 121 -2.23 -10.20 2.20
N LEU A 122 -1.12 -9.52 2.48
CA LEU A 122 -0.16 -9.92 3.53
C LEU A 122 -0.77 -9.80 4.94
N PHE A 123 -1.53 -8.74 5.20
CA PHE A 123 -2.21 -8.52 6.47
C PHE A 123 -3.24 -9.62 6.75
N LYS A 124 -4.02 -10.00 5.73
CA LYS A 124 -4.99 -11.11 5.80
C LYS A 124 -4.34 -12.42 6.24
N LEU A 125 -3.08 -12.66 5.84
CA LEU A 125 -2.31 -13.83 6.25
C LEU A 125 -1.58 -13.66 7.58
N GLN A 126 -1.96 -12.66 8.39
CA GLN A 126 -1.37 -12.32 9.69
C GLN A 126 0.14 -12.09 9.63
N MET A 127 0.64 -11.59 8.49
CA MET A 127 2.08 -11.30 8.34
C MET A 127 2.45 -9.91 8.85
N LEU A 128 1.47 -8.98 8.85
CA LEU A 128 1.65 -7.57 9.17
C LEU A 128 0.93 -7.17 10.47
N THR A 129 1.28 -5.99 10.97
CA THR A 129 0.63 -5.34 12.11
C THR A 129 -0.53 -4.47 11.65
N ASP A 130 -1.33 -3.98 12.60
CA ASP A 130 -2.52 -3.15 12.28
C ASP A 130 -2.12 -1.73 11.92
N THR A 131 -1.02 -1.25 12.52
CA THR A 131 -0.50 0.11 12.34
C THR A 131 -0.36 0.46 10.86
N ILE A 132 0.39 -0.37 10.11
CA ILE A 132 0.59 -0.13 8.69
C ILE A 132 -0.71 -0.17 7.89
N MET A 133 -1.71 -0.92 8.36
CA MET A 133 -2.99 -0.99 7.67
C MET A 133 -3.83 0.26 7.87
N TYR A 134 -3.81 0.83 9.07
CA TYR A 134 -4.42 2.14 9.30
C TYR A 134 -3.70 3.22 8.48
N ASP A 135 -2.37 3.17 8.38
CA ASP A 135 -1.61 4.08 7.49
C ASP A 135 -2.04 3.93 6.02
N CYS A 136 -2.31 2.70 5.54
CA CYS A 136 -2.87 2.46 4.20
C CYS A 136 -4.23 3.16 4.03
N ILE A 137 -5.12 2.99 5.00
CA ILE A 137 -6.50 3.52 4.94
C ILE A 137 -6.47 5.05 4.99
N GLU A 138 -5.65 5.64 5.87
CA GLU A 138 -5.48 7.09 5.97
C GLU A 138 -4.90 7.69 4.68
N TYR A 139 -3.92 7.02 4.07
CA TYR A 139 -3.38 7.44 2.77
C TYR A 139 -4.48 7.49 1.70
N LEU A 140 -5.30 6.44 1.58
CA LEU A 140 -6.36 6.36 0.58
C LEU A 140 -7.51 7.33 0.83
N LEU A 141 -7.73 7.77 2.07
CA LEU A 141 -8.75 8.76 2.45
C LEU A 141 -8.26 10.21 2.42
N ARG A 142 -6.96 10.45 2.15
CA ARG A 142 -6.36 11.79 2.14
C ARG A 142 -7.02 12.70 1.11
N ASP A 143 -7.24 12.19 -0.11
CA ASP A 143 -7.98 12.89 -1.16
C ASP A 143 -9.29 12.15 -1.46
N LYS A 144 -10.38 12.66 -0.90
CA LYS A 144 -11.72 12.09 -1.05
C LYS A 144 -12.32 12.28 -2.45
N SER A 145 -11.70 13.11 -3.29
CA SER A 145 -12.11 13.29 -4.68
C SER A 145 -11.42 12.32 -5.62
N ASP A 146 -10.34 11.65 -5.18
CA ASP A 146 -9.62 10.66 -5.97
C ASP A 146 -10.35 9.31 -5.99
N GLU A 147 -11.19 9.12 -7.00
CA GLU A 147 -12.01 7.92 -7.17
C GLU A 147 -11.17 6.62 -7.24
N GLU A 148 -9.94 6.67 -7.76
CA GLU A 148 -9.08 5.48 -7.83
C GLU A 148 -8.60 5.05 -6.44
N SER A 149 -8.26 6.01 -5.58
CA SER A 149 -7.88 5.74 -4.19
C SER A 149 -9.07 5.20 -3.38
N ILE A 150 -10.26 5.79 -3.56
CA ILE A 150 -11.48 5.29 -2.91
C ILE A 150 -11.87 3.90 -3.42
N GLU A 151 -11.68 3.62 -4.71
CA GLU A 151 -11.86 2.26 -5.24
C GLU A 151 -10.89 1.26 -4.65
N CYS A 152 -9.61 1.63 -4.57
CA CYS A 152 -8.59 0.81 -3.93
C CYS A 152 -8.96 0.53 -2.46
N LEU A 153 -9.46 1.54 -1.73
CA LEU A 153 -9.90 1.40 -0.35
C LEU A 153 -11.08 0.44 -0.21
N CYS A 154 -12.09 0.55 -1.08
CA CYS A 154 -13.25 -0.34 -1.04
C CYS A 154 -12.83 -1.80 -1.30
N ARG A 155 -11.93 -2.02 -2.27
CA ARG A 155 -11.38 -3.35 -2.55
C ARG A 155 -10.55 -3.88 -1.38
N LEU A 156 -9.72 -3.04 -0.79
CA LEU A 156 -8.89 -3.37 0.37
C LEU A 156 -9.78 -3.80 1.54
N LEU A 157 -10.74 -2.97 1.95
CA LEU A 157 -11.65 -3.25 3.06
C LEU A 157 -12.54 -4.47 2.80
N ARG A 158 -12.90 -4.76 1.55
CA ARG A 158 -13.58 -6.02 1.21
C ARG A 158 -12.70 -7.25 1.45
N THR A 159 -11.38 -7.13 1.29
CA THR A 159 -10.43 -8.23 1.50
C THR A 159 -10.09 -8.43 2.98
N ILE A 160 -9.92 -7.35 3.75
CA ILE A 160 -9.37 -7.37 5.12
C ILE A 160 -10.34 -6.90 6.21
N GLY A 161 -11.54 -6.46 5.84
CA GLY A 161 -12.47 -5.78 6.77
C GLY A 161 -12.84 -6.65 7.96
N LYS A 162 -13.06 -7.95 7.73
CA LYS A 162 -13.34 -8.92 8.80
C LYS A 162 -12.18 -9.06 9.78
N GLU A 163 -10.96 -9.13 9.27
CA GLU A 163 -9.75 -9.20 10.09
C GLU A 163 -9.52 -7.90 10.88
N LEU A 164 -9.83 -6.74 10.29
CA LEU A 164 -9.76 -5.44 10.98
C LEU A 164 -10.83 -5.31 12.07
N ASP A 165 -12.07 -5.70 11.78
CA ASP A 165 -13.18 -5.69 12.74
C ASP A 165 -12.88 -6.62 13.92
N GLY A 166 -12.35 -7.82 13.67
CA GLY A 166 -11.91 -8.73 14.73
C GLY A 166 -10.88 -8.08 15.66
N LYS A 167 -9.86 -7.41 15.10
CA LYS A 167 -8.84 -6.69 15.89
C LYS A 167 -9.35 -5.41 16.54
N ALA A 168 -10.42 -4.83 16.03
CA ALA A 168 -11.11 -3.71 16.64
C ALA A 168 -11.85 -4.12 17.92
N LEU A 169 -12.30 -5.36 18.03
CA LEU A 169 -12.89 -5.90 19.27
C LEU A 169 -11.86 -6.05 20.39
N GLU A 170 -10.60 -6.29 20.04
CA GLU A 170 -9.51 -6.46 21.01
C GLU A 170 -9.04 -5.13 21.64
N LYS A 171 -9.18 -4.01 20.90
CA LYS A 171 -8.66 -2.69 21.33
C LYS A 171 -9.63 -1.56 20.97
N THR A 172 -10.06 -0.80 21.99
CA THR A 172 -10.99 0.33 21.84
C THR A 172 -10.49 1.41 20.86
N VAL A 173 -9.18 1.65 20.81
CA VAL A 173 -8.57 2.62 19.87
C VAL A 173 -8.76 2.18 18.42
N ASN A 174 -8.53 0.90 18.11
CA ASN A 174 -8.73 0.33 16.79
C ASN A 174 -10.20 0.45 16.35
N LYS A 175 -11.14 0.15 17.26
CA LYS A 175 -12.58 0.36 17.00
C LYS A 175 -12.90 1.81 16.65
N THR A 176 -12.36 2.75 17.42
CA THR A 176 -12.66 4.18 17.23
C THR A 176 -12.11 4.69 15.88
N ASN A 177 -10.91 4.25 15.51
CA ASN A 177 -10.29 4.59 14.23
C ASN A 177 -11.07 3.98 13.04
N LEU A 178 -11.44 2.71 13.13
CA LEU A 178 -12.20 2.05 12.07
C LEU A 178 -13.57 2.72 11.87
N GLU A 179 -14.29 3.03 12.95
CA GLU A 179 -15.55 3.78 12.88
C GLU A 179 -15.38 5.22 12.34
N LYS A 180 -14.23 5.85 12.58
CA LYS A 180 -13.90 7.15 11.96
C LYS A 180 -13.80 6.99 10.43
N HIS A 181 -13.07 6.01 9.92
CA HIS A 181 -12.90 5.81 8.48
C HIS A 181 -14.21 5.46 7.76
N TYR A 182 -15.06 4.64 8.36
CA TYR A 182 -16.39 4.37 7.79
C TYR A 182 -17.31 5.59 7.78
N ARG A 183 -17.19 6.49 8.79
CA ARG A 183 -17.89 7.78 8.75
C ARG A 183 -17.36 8.71 7.66
N GLU A 184 -16.06 8.67 7.37
CA GLU A 184 -15.49 9.42 6.25
C GLU A 184 -16.02 8.92 4.91
N LEU A 185 -16.15 7.60 4.73
CA LEU A 185 -16.78 6.97 3.56
C LEU A 185 -18.26 7.37 3.41
N ASP A 186 -19.03 7.38 4.50
CA ASP A 186 -20.41 7.88 4.51
C ASP A 186 -20.50 9.38 4.12
N GLY A 187 -19.53 10.18 4.56
CA GLY A 187 -19.36 11.57 4.14
C GLY A 187 -19.20 11.71 2.62
N ILE A 188 -18.39 10.85 1.99
CA ILE A 188 -18.18 10.86 0.53
C ILE A 188 -19.49 10.61 -0.23
N ILE A 189 -20.31 9.67 0.25
CA ILE A 189 -21.63 9.40 -0.35
C ILE A 189 -22.51 10.66 -0.27
N LYS A 190 -22.57 11.31 0.90
CA LYS A 190 -23.42 12.48 1.16
C LYS A 190 -23.00 13.71 0.38
N GLU A 191 -21.70 13.92 0.20
CA GLU A 191 -21.17 15.07 -0.56
C GLU A 191 -21.47 14.97 -2.06
N GLN A 192 -21.72 13.78 -2.59
CA GLN A 192 -22.06 13.53 -3.99
C GLN A 192 -21.07 14.08 -5.03
N LYS A 193 -19.82 14.31 -4.62
CA LYS A 193 -18.73 14.79 -5.52
C LYS A 193 -18.12 13.69 -6.39
N THR A 194 -18.17 12.44 -5.92
CA THR A 194 -17.67 11.26 -6.65
C THR A 194 -18.77 10.66 -7.52
N SER A 195 -18.40 9.84 -8.50
CA SER A 195 -19.34 9.17 -9.41
C SER A 195 -20.31 8.25 -8.67
N ALA A 196 -21.48 8.03 -9.27
CA ALA A 196 -22.48 7.12 -8.72
C ALA A 196 -21.91 5.70 -8.50
N ARG A 197 -21.02 5.25 -9.40
CA ARG A 197 -20.34 3.95 -9.29
C ARG A 197 -19.53 3.84 -7.98
N ILE A 198 -18.76 4.87 -7.64
CA ILE A 198 -17.99 4.88 -6.39
C ILE A 198 -18.93 4.89 -5.19
N ARG A 199 -19.98 5.71 -5.22
CA ARG A 199 -20.95 5.78 -4.11
C ARG A 199 -21.66 4.43 -3.88
N PHE A 200 -22.07 3.74 -4.94
CA PHE A 200 -22.64 2.39 -4.83
C PHE A 200 -21.64 1.39 -4.27
N MET A 201 -20.39 1.43 -4.71
CA MET A 201 -19.35 0.54 -4.18
C MET A 201 -19.08 0.76 -2.68
N ILE A 202 -19.17 2.00 -2.20
CA ILE A 202 -19.08 2.30 -0.75
C ILE A 202 -20.32 1.75 -0.03
N GLN A 203 -21.52 1.93 -0.58
CA GLN A 203 -22.75 1.39 0.00
C GLN A 203 -22.70 -0.14 0.12
N ASP A 204 -22.32 -0.83 -0.96
CA ASP A 204 -22.14 -2.30 -0.97
C ASP A 204 -21.15 -2.75 0.12
N LEU A 205 -20.07 -2.00 0.33
CA LEU A 205 -19.09 -2.28 1.38
C LEU A 205 -19.69 -2.10 2.79
N MET A 206 -20.43 -1.02 3.01
CA MET A 206 -21.08 -0.74 4.30
C MET A 206 -22.14 -1.81 4.63
N GLU A 207 -22.91 -2.24 3.63
CA GLU A 207 -23.88 -3.34 3.77
C GLU A 207 -23.18 -4.67 4.08
N LEU A 208 -22.09 -4.98 3.36
CA LEU A 208 -21.31 -6.19 3.59
C LEU A 208 -20.79 -6.27 5.04
N ARG A 209 -20.38 -5.15 5.63
CA ARG A 209 -19.91 -5.09 7.02
C ARG A 209 -21.01 -5.38 8.03
N GLN A 210 -22.24 -4.93 7.77
CA GLN A 210 -23.37 -5.15 8.70
C GLN A 210 -23.79 -6.62 8.79
N VAL A 211 -23.58 -7.39 7.73
CA VAL A 211 -23.98 -8.81 7.64
C VAL A 211 -22.82 -9.79 7.91
N SER A 212 -21.59 -9.30 8.08
CA SER A 212 -20.37 -10.10 8.24
C SER A 212 -20.03 -10.39 9.70
#